data_AF-A0A1H5ARJ4-F1
#
_entry.id   AF-A0A1H5ARJ4-F1
#
_cell.length_a   1.000
_cell.length_b   1.000
_cell.length_c   1.000
_cell.angle_alpha   90.00
_cell.angle_beta   90.00
_cell.angle_gamma   90.00
#
_symmetry.space_group_name_H-M   'P 1'
#
loop_
_entity.id
_entity.type
_entity.pdbx_description
1 polymer ?
#
loop_
_entity_poly.entity_id
_entity_poly.type
_entity_poly.pdbx_seq_one_letter_code
_entity_poly.pdbx_strand_id
1 'polypeptide(L)'
;MKIQNGAPASRGSACPEKAAELWFVTHPKVPKALLGPFLTEADAEAGRVVMRSTDALVTACLVDSIDEITHWHAVNNGRVCRAFAGADRLGVNHG
;
A
#
# COMPACT_ATOMS: atom_id res chain seq x y z
N MET A 1 24.20 -42.26 20.67
CA MET A 1 23.58 -41.54 19.54
C MET A 1 23.04 -40.21 20.06
N LYS A 2 23.51 -39.08 19.52
CA LYS A 2 22.99 -37.74 19.84
C LYS A 2 21.96 -37.39 18.76
N ILE A 3 20.71 -37.13 19.16
CA ILE A 3 19.70 -36.56 18.28
C ILE A 3 19.72 -35.05 18.53
N GLN A 4 20.25 -34.27 17.59
CA GLN A 4 20.15 -32.81 17.59
C GLN A 4 18.94 -32.43 16.73
N ASN A 5 17.80 -32.21 17.37
CA ASN A 5 16.68 -31.52 16.73
C ASN A 5 17.03 -30.02 16.67
N GLY A 6 17.52 -29.58 15.51
CA GLY A 6 17.62 -28.17 15.18
C GLY A 6 16.23 -27.59 14.95
N ALA A 7 15.56 -27.18 16.02
CA ALA A 7 14.43 -26.27 15.91
C ALA A 7 14.96 -24.91 15.39
N PRO A 8 14.39 -24.32 14.32
CA PRO A 8 14.74 -22.96 13.97
C PRO A 8 14.26 -22.06 15.12
N ALA A 9 15.20 -21.38 15.75
CA ALA A 9 14.90 -20.35 16.73
C ALA A 9 13.92 -19.35 16.10
N SER A 10 12.72 -19.24 16.69
CA SER A 10 11.79 -18.18 16.37
C SER A 10 12.53 -16.86 16.57
N ARG A 11 12.75 -16.14 15.47
CA ARG A 11 13.40 -14.83 15.44
C ARG A 11 12.43 -13.82 16.05
N GLY A 12 12.25 -13.89 17.37
CA GLY A 12 11.73 -12.79 18.16
C GLY A 12 12.79 -11.70 18.18
N SER A 13 12.92 -10.95 17.09
CA SER A 13 13.78 -9.77 17.08
C SER A 13 13.10 -8.71 17.94
N ALA A 14 13.64 -8.48 19.13
CA ALA A 14 13.35 -7.32 19.95
C ALA A 14 13.91 -6.00 19.35
N CYS A 15 13.94 -5.90 18.01
CA CYS A 15 14.03 -4.61 17.36
C CYS A 15 12.62 -4.02 17.40
N PRO A 16 12.39 -2.80 17.91
CA PRO A 16 11.14 -2.13 17.65
C PRO A 16 10.96 -2.12 16.13
N GLU A 17 9.84 -2.66 15.66
CA GLU A 17 9.47 -2.62 14.25
C GLU A 17 9.60 -1.15 13.82
N LYS A 18 10.38 -0.90 12.77
CA LYS A 18 10.56 0.46 12.28
C LYS A 18 9.18 0.94 11.84
N ALA A 19 8.75 2.11 12.33
CA ALA A 19 7.46 2.70 11.95
C ALA A 19 7.28 2.60 10.44
N ALA A 20 6.18 1.99 10.02
CA ALA A 20 5.83 1.82 8.63
C ALA A 20 5.14 3.09 8.13
N GLU A 21 5.46 3.50 6.91
CA GLU A 21 4.80 4.61 6.26
C GLU A 21 3.75 4.09 5.29
N LEU A 22 2.49 4.45 5.53
CA LEU A 22 1.38 4.14 4.64
C LEU A 22 0.93 5.39 3.90
N TRP A 23 0.61 5.20 2.63
CA TRP A 23 0.17 6.27 1.75
C TRP A 23 -1.32 6.14 1.46
N PHE A 24 -2.00 7.27 1.35
CA PHE A 24 -3.44 7.35 1.12
C PHE A 24 -3.74 8.43 0.10
N VAL A 25 -4.84 8.26 -0.62
CA VAL A 25 -5.46 9.34 -1.38
C VAL A 25 -6.55 9.96 -0.51
N THR A 26 -6.41 11.23 -0.20
CA THR A 26 -7.36 12.01 0.60
C THR A 26 -7.94 13.13 -0.24
N HIS A 27 -8.96 13.81 0.29
CA HIS A 27 -9.53 14.98 -0.36
C HIS A 27 -9.98 15.98 0.72
N PRO A 28 -9.70 17.29 0.56
CA PRO A 28 -9.86 18.28 1.64
C PRO A 28 -11.31 18.44 2.13
N LYS A 29 -12.29 18.05 1.31
CA LYS A 29 -13.73 18.13 1.65
C LYS A 29 -14.30 16.87 2.31
N VAL A 30 -13.50 15.81 2.49
CA VAL A 30 -13.95 14.57 3.13
C VAL A 30 -13.00 14.18 4.27
N PRO A 31 -13.53 13.81 5.45
CA PRO A 31 -12.71 13.53 6.63
C PRO A 31 -12.01 12.16 6.59
N LYS A 32 -12.22 11.37 5.54
CA LYS A 32 -11.66 10.02 5.39
C LYS A 32 -10.84 9.94 4.11
N ALA A 33 -9.85 9.05 4.11
CA ALA A 33 -9.17 8.66 2.89
C ALA A 33 -10.19 8.12 1.88
N LEU A 34 -10.07 8.58 0.64
CA LEU A 34 -10.84 8.09 -0.49
C LEU A 34 -10.29 6.74 -0.97
N LEU A 35 -8.97 6.55 -0.89
CA LEU A 35 -8.31 5.32 -1.31
C LEU A 35 -7.05 5.05 -0.49
N GLY A 36 -6.75 3.78 -0.31
CA GLY A 36 -5.60 3.29 0.46
C GLY A 36 -6.00 2.17 1.42
N PRO A 37 -5.06 1.66 2.22
CA PRO A 37 -3.66 2.06 2.27
C PRO A 37 -2.85 1.64 1.04
N PHE A 38 -1.69 2.27 0.83
CA PHE A 38 -0.66 1.91 -0.15
C PHE A 38 0.70 1.83 0.54
N LEU A 39 1.57 0.93 0.07
CA LEU A 39 2.93 0.79 0.61
C LEU A 39 3.92 1.81 0.04
N THR A 40 3.57 2.48 -1.07
CA THR A 40 4.44 3.46 -1.73
C THR A 40 3.65 4.68 -2.19
N GLU A 41 4.32 5.83 -2.21
CA GLU A 41 3.77 7.07 -2.74
C GLU A 41 3.37 6.93 -4.22
N ALA A 42 4.21 6.27 -5.03
CA ALA A 42 3.95 6.06 -6.45
C ALA A 42 2.66 5.27 -6.71
N ASP A 43 2.37 4.27 -5.88
CA ASP A 43 1.13 3.51 -5.99
C ASP A 43 -0.09 4.33 -5.55
N ALA A 44 0.06 5.16 -4.51
CA ALA A 44 -0.99 6.11 -4.11
C ALA A 44 -1.26 7.16 -5.18
N GLU A 45 -0.21 7.63 -5.87
CA GLU A 45 -0.31 8.58 -6.98
C GLU A 45 -1.01 7.93 -8.19
N ALA A 46 -0.70 6.67 -8.50
CA ALA A 46 -1.48 5.91 -9.49
C ALA A 46 -2.95 5.82 -9.08
N GLY A 47 -3.24 5.59 -7.79
CA GLY A 47 -4.60 5.63 -7.26
C GLY A 47 -5.29 6.99 -7.43
N ARG A 48 -4.57 8.09 -7.18
CA ARG A 48 -5.05 9.46 -7.38
C ARG A 48 -5.42 9.71 -8.84
N VAL A 49 -4.57 9.29 -9.77
CA VAL A 49 -4.80 9.38 -11.22
C VAL A 49 -6.04 8.59 -11.63
N VAL A 50 -6.17 7.34 -11.17
CA VAL A 50 -7.31 6.46 -11.49
C VAL A 50 -8.63 7.04 -10.95
N MET A 51 -8.61 7.63 -9.76
CA MET A 51 -9.80 8.17 -9.11
C MET A 51 -10.39 9.41 -9.82
N ARG A 52 -9.55 10.18 -10.52
CA ARG A 52 -9.95 11.36 -11.31
C ARG A 52 -10.75 12.41 -10.52
N SER A 53 -10.58 12.45 -9.20
CA SER A 53 -11.19 13.48 -8.37
C SER A 53 -10.28 14.70 -8.34
N THR A 54 -10.79 15.84 -8.80
CA THR A 54 -10.13 17.14 -8.61
C THR A 54 -9.86 17.36 -7.12
N ASP A 55 -8.76 18.02 -6.80
CA ASP A 55 -8.31 18.33 -5.43
C ASP A 55 -7.99 17.11 -4.54
N ALA A 56 -8.02 15.88 -5.07
CA ALA A 56 -7.49 14.74 -4.35
C ALA A 56 -5.97 14.85 -4.19
N LEU A 57 -5.46 14.44 -3.03
CA LEU A 57 -4.06 14.57 -2.62
C LEU A 57 -3.52 13.21 -2.17
N VAL A 58 -2.23 12.98 -2.38
CA VAL A 58 -1.51 11.88 -1.73
C VAL A 58 -0.98 12.35 -0.38
N THR A 59 -1.24 11.59 0.67
CA THR A 59 -0.81 11.87 2.04
C THR A 59 -0.20 10.65 2.69
N ALA A 60 0.89 10.84 3.43
CA ALA A 60 1.54 9.80 4.22
C ALA A 60 1.01 9.77 5.67
N CYS A 61 1.02 8.59 6.27
CA CYS A 61 0.75 8.35 7.68
C CYS A 61 1.78 7.36 8.22
N LEU A 62 2.44 7.73 9.32
CA LEU A 62 3.33 6.83 10.06
C LEU A 62 2.50 5.97 11.01
N VAL A 63 2.73 4.66 10.97
CA VAL A 63 2.11 3.67 11.85
C VAL A 63 3.19 2.83 12.51
N ASP A 64 2.97 2.41 13.76
CA ASP A 64 3.96 1.65 14.52
C ASP A 64 4.27 0.30 13.86
N SER A 65 3.23 -0.36 13.32
CA SER A 65 3.33 -1.59 12.55
C SER A 65 2.12 -1.75 11.62
N ILE A 66 2.23 -2.68 10.69
CA ILE A 66 1.12 -3.10 9.83
C ILE A 66 0.89 -4.59 10.02
N ASP A 67 -0.36 -4.99 10.21
CA ASP A 67 -0.72 -6.40 10.20
C ASP A 67 -0.70 -6.97 8.77
N GLU A 68 -0.70 -8.30 8.67
CA GLU A 68 -0.61 -9.00 7.39
C GLU A 68 -1.79 -8.68 6.45
N ILE A 69 -3.01 -8.51 6.99
CA ILE A 69 -4.18 -8.19 6.17
C ILE A 69 -4.03 -6.79 5.59
N THR A 70 -3.64 -5.82 6.42
CA THR A 70 -3.33 -4.46 5.97
C THR A 70 -2.23 -4.44 4.90
N HIS A 71 -1.18 -5.25 5.08
CA HIS A 71 -0.12 -5.40 4.09
C HIS A 71 -0.64 -5.93 2.75
N TRP A 72 -1.38 -7.04 2.76
CA TRP A 72 -1.95 -7.63 1.54
C TRP A 72 -2.89 -6.67 0.82
N HIS A 73 -3.73 -5.95 1.57
CA HIS A 73 -4.61 -4.92 1.02
C HIS A 73 -3.82 -3.80 0.35
N ALA A 74 -2.75 -3.32 0.99
CA ALA A 74 -1.92 -2.25 0.43
C ALA A 74 -1.17 -2.70 -0.85
N VAL A 75 -0.67 -3.95 -0.88
CA VAL A 75 -0.07 -4.54 -2.09
C VAL A 75 -1.10 -4.64 -3.21
N ASN A 76 -2.30 -5.12 -2.92
CA ASN A 76 -3.37 -5.25 -3.90
C ASN A 76 -3.77 -3.89 -4.49
N ASN A 77 -3.97 -2.88 -3.64
CA ASN A 77 -4.29 -1.53 -4.06
C ASN A 77 -3.25 -0.98 -5.05
N GLY A 78 -1.96 -1.15 -4.74
CA GLY A 78 -0.89 -0.68 -5.63
C GLY A 78 -0.88 -1.40 -6.99
N ARG A 79 -1.02 -2.73 -7.00
CA ARG A 79 -1.09 -3.51 -8.25
C ARG A 79 -2.27 -3.09 -9.12
N VAL A 80 -3.45 -2.98 -8.52
CA VAL A 80 -4.69 -2.60 -9.20
C VAL A 80 -4.58 -1.19 -9.77
N CYS A 81 -4.17 -0.21 -8.95
CA CYS A 81 -4.09 1.18 -9.40
C CYS A 81 -3.05 1.37 -10.50
N ARG A 82 -1.89 0.69 -10.41
CA ARG A 82 -0.88 0.73 -11.46
C ARG A 82 -1.38 0.15 -12.78
N ALA A 83 -2.12 -0.95 -12.73
CA ALA A 83 -2.70 -1.57 -13.92
C ALA A 83 -3.71 -0.63 -14.60
N PHE A 84 -4.63 -0.03 -13.83
CA PHE A 84 -5.61 0.91 -14.37
C PHE A 84 -4.96 2.21 -14.88
N ALA A 85 -3.99 2.77 -14.16
CA ALA A 85 -3.25 3.95 -14.61
C ALA A 85 -2.44 3.67 -15.90
N GLY A 86 -1.92 2.45 -16.05
CA GLY A 86 -1.25 2.00 -17.28
C GLY A 86 -2.21 1.80 -18.46
N ALA A 87 -3.39 1.22 -18.21
CA ALA A 87 -4.42 1.03 -19.23
C ALA A 87 -4.95 2.37 -19.79
N ASP A 88 -5.05 3.40 -18.94
CA ASP A 88 -5.47 4.74 -19.37
C ASP A 88 -4.48 5.38 -20.37
N ARG A 89 -3.19 5.03 -20.27
CA ARG A 89 -2.14 5.52 -21.18
C ARG A 89 -2.13 4.82 -22.54
N LEU A 90 -2.71 3.63 -22.63
CA LEU A 90 -2.64 2.82 -23.86
C LEU A 90 -3.76 3.12 -24.86
N GLY A 91 -4.75 3.95 -24.49
CA GLY A 91 -5.87 4.29 -25.35
C GLY A 91 -6.70 3.05 -25.69
N VAL A 92 -7.90 2.94 -25.12
CA VAL A 92 -8.83 1.89 -25.53
C VAL A 92 -9.24 2.18 -26.98
N ASN A 93 -8.57 1.52 -27.92
CA ASN A 93 -8.86 1.62 -29.33
C ASN A 93 -10.14 0.81 -29.57
N HIS A 94 -11.29 1.48 -29.58
CA HIS A 94 -12.56 0.91 -30.01
C HIS A 94 -12.55 0.80 -31.54
N GLY A 95 -11.79 -0.16 -32.05
CA GLY A 95 -11.88 -0.63 -33.43
C GLY A 95 -13.09 -1.53 -33.63
#